data_AF-A0A6G3XBR8-F1
#
_entry.id   AF-A0A6G3XBR8-F1
#
_cell.length_a   1.000
_cell.length_b   1.000
_cell.length_c   1.000
_cell.angle_alpha   90.00
_cell.angle_beta   90.00
_cell.angle_gamma   90.00
#
_symmetry.space_group_name_H-M   'P 1'
#
loop_
_entity.id
_entity.type
_entity.pdbx_description
1 polymer ?
#
loop_
_entity_poly.entity_id
_entity_poly.type
_entity_poly.pdbx_seq_one_letter_code
_entity_poly.pdbx_strand_id
1 'polypeptide(L)'
;TARIALLHYADGEKRYIVAPRGLSQGDRVENGPTADIKPGNNLALRNIPVGTTIHAIELRPGGGAKFARSAGASVQLLAKEGTMAHLRMPS
;
A
#
# COMPACT_ATOMS: atom_id res chain seq x y z
N THR A 1 4.04 -2.74 -16.01
CA THR A 1 2.58 -2.62 -16.30
C THR A 1 1.79 -3.45 -15.30
N ALA A 2 1.05 -2.82 -14.38
CA ALA A 2 0.26 -3.53 -13.35
C ALA A 2 -1.24 -3.55 -13.70
N ARG A 3 -1.97 -4.56 -13.20
CA ARG A 3 -3.44 -4.61 -13.28
C ARG A 3 -4.06 -3.61 -12.30
N ILE A 4 -5.31 -3.24 -12.53
CA ILE A 4 -6.09 -2.39 -11.62
C ILE A 4 -7.28 -3.17 -11.06
N ALA A 5 -7.69 -2.83 -9.84
CA ALA A 5 -8.89 -3.36 -9.19
C ALA A 5 -9.90 -2.22 -8.99
N LEU A 6 -11.18 -2.50 -9.25
CA LEU A 6 -12.29 -1.59 -8.99
C LEU A 6 -12.83 -1.88 -7.59
N LEU A 7 -12.77 -0.89 -6.70
CA LEU A 7 -13.34 -0.95 -5.37
C LEU A 7 -14.69 -0.25 -5.35
N HIS A 8 -15.63 -0.85 -4.63
CA HIS A 8 -16.91 -0.24 -4.27
C HIS A 8 -16.87 0.06 -2.77
N TYR A 9 -16.94 1.34 -2.40
CA TYR A 9 -16.99 1.77 -1.02
C TYR A 9 -18.42 1.64 -0.46
N ALA A 10 -18.53 1.61 0.86
CA ALA A 10 -19.81 1.49 1.56
C ALA A 10 -20.73 2.71 1.35
N ASP A 11 -20.17 3.86 1.00
CA ASP A 11 -20.88 5.10 0.64
C ASP A 11 -21.35 5.12 -0.83
N GLY A 12 -21.04 4.08 -1.61
CA GLY A 12 -21.38 3.97 -3.03
C GLY A 12 -20.33 4.56 -3.97
N GLU A 13 -19.25 5.14 -3.46
CA GLU A 13 -18.16 5.64 -4.31
C GLU A 13 -17.39 4.47 -4.95
N LYS A 14 -16.92 4.69 -6.18
CA LYS A 14 -16.09 3.72 -6.91
C LYS A 14 -14.71 4.29 -7.17
N ARG A 15 -13.67 3.54 -6.83
CA ARG A 15 -12.29 3.94 -7.14
C ARG A 15 -11.46 2.79 -7.67
N TYR A 16 -10.47 3.14 -8.49
CA TYR A 16 -9.46 2.20 -8.94
C TYR A 16 -8.23 2.25 -8.04
N ILE A 17 -7.69 1.07 -7.76
CA ILE A 17 -6.37 0.92 -7.14
C ILE A 17 -5.49 0.05 -8.03
N VAL A 18 -4.17 0.13 -7.84
CA VAL A 18 -3.26 -0.89 -8.39
C VAL A 18 -3.61 -2.22 -7.73
N ALA A 19 -3.86 -3.26 -8.52
CA ALA A 19 -4.21 -4.58 -8.00
C ALA A 19 -2.97 -5.23 -7.39
N PRO A 20 -2.93 -5.45 -6.06
CA PRO A 20 -1.80 -6.12 -5.43
C PRO A 20 -1.87 -7.62 -5.67
N ARG A 21 -0.74 -8.29 -5.48
CA ARG A 21 -0.69 -9.75 -5.52
C ARG A 21 -1.47 -10.32 -4.35
N GLY A 22 -2.34 -11.31 -4.63
CA GLY A 22 -3.12 -12.01 -3.61
C GLY A 22 -4.47 -11.39 -3.29
N LEU A 23 -4.87 -10.32 -3.99
CA LEU A 23 -6.24 -9.79 -3.90
C LEU A 23 -7.15 -10.49 -4.90
N SER A 24 -8.25 -11.03 -4.41
CA SER A 24 -9.30 -11.72 -5.18
C SER A 24 -10.60 -10.91 -5.16
N GLN A 25 -11.52 -11.22 -6.07
CA GLN A 25 -12.83 -10.60 -6.08
C GLN A 25 -13.60 -10.96 -4.80
N GLY A 26 -14.20 -9.96 -4.16
CA GLY A 26 -14.94 -10.12 -2.91
C GLY A 26 -14.11 -9.88 -1.65
N ASP A 27 -12.78 -9.79 -1.78
CA ASP A 27 -11.91 -9.45 -0.66
C ASP A 27 -12.19 -8.01 -0.18
N ARG A 28 -12.22 -7.84 1.14
CA ARG A 28 -12.41 -6.54 1.78
C ARG A 28 -11.07 -5.82 1.90
N VAL A 29 -11.02 -4.61 1.34
CA VAL A 29 -9.87 -3.71 1.41
C VAL A 29 -10.24 -2.52 2.28
N GLU A 30 -9.35 -2.19 3.21
CA GLU A 30 -9.54 -1.11 4.17
C GLU A 30 -8.38 -0.12 4.14
N ASN A 31 -8.70 1.15 4.37
CA ASN A 31 -7.71 2.20 4.56
C ASN A 31 -7.90 2.84 5.94
N GLY A 32 -6.81 3.03 6.66
CA GLY A 32 -6.87 3.73 7.95
C GLY A 32 -5.88 3.20 8.99
N PRO A 33 -5.81 3.87 10.14
CA PRO A 33 -4.86 3.51 11.19
C PRO A 33 -5.14 2.18 11.87
N THR A 34 -6.40 1.70 11.81
CA THR A 34 -6.86 0.45 12.43
C THR A 34 -6.97 -0.70 11.43
N ALA A 35 -6.59 -0.50 10.17
CA ALA A 35 -6.67 -1.54 9.16
C ALA A 35 -5.70 -2.69 9.48
N ASP A 36 -6.08 -3.91 9.14
CA ASP A 36 -5.19 -5.06 9.28
C ASP A 36 -4.00 -4.97 8.32
N ILE A 37 -2.87 -5.58 8.69
CA ILE A 37 -1.72 -5.76 7.80
C ILE A 37 -2.00 -6.93 6.85
N LYS A 38 -2.77 -6.66 5.79
CA LYS A 38 -3.17 -7.61 4.75
C LYS A 38 -2.96 -7.03 3.35
N PRO A 39 -2.73 -7.87 2.32
CA PRO A 39 -2.64 -7.40 0.94
C PRO A 39 -3.88 -6.58 0.54
N GLY A 40 -3.66 -5.41 -0.07
CA GLY A 40 -4.73 -4.47 -0.44
C GLY A 40 -4.88 -3.30 0.52
N ASN A 41 -4.67 -3.51 1.82
CA ASN A 41 -4.90 -2.46 2.81
C ASN A 41 -3.89 -1.32 2.72
N ASN A 42 -4.34 -0.11 3.04
CA ASN A 42 -3.53 1.10 3.00
C ASN A 42 -3.41 1.73 4.39
N LEU A 43 -2.17 1.91 4.85
CA LEU A 43 -1.84 2.48 6.15
C LEU A 43 -0.66 3.44 6.05
N ALA A 44 -0.59 4.38 6.99
CA ALA A 44 0.61 5.19 7.19
C ALA A 44 1.78 4.32 7.65
N LEU A 45 3.00 4.59 7.16
CA LEU A 45 4.21 3.81 7.46
C LEU A 45 4.46 3.59 8.96
N ARG A 46 4.10 4.55 9.81
CA ARG A 46 4.21 4.43 11.26
C ARG A 46 3.47 3.22 11.84
N ASN A 47 2.32 2.87 11.25
CA ASN A 47 1.44 1.79 11.70
C ASN A 47 1.81 0.43 11.10
N ILE A 48 2.71 0.40 10.11
CA ILE A 48 3.12 -0.84 9.46
C ILE A 48 4.31 -1.45 10.21
N PRO A 49 4.30 -2.75 10.55
CA PRO A 49 5.42 -3.44 11.17
C PRO A 49 6.69 -3.41 10.32
N VAL A 50 7.86 -3.33 10.97
CA VAL A 50 9.14 -3.47 10.27
C VAL A 50 9.26 -4.88 9.69
N GLY A 51 9.89 -5.00 8.52
CA GLY A 51 10.08 -6.25 7.78
C GLY A 51 9.00 -6.54 6.75
N THR A 52 7.86 -5.83 6.77
CA THR A 52 6.78 -6.02 5.81
C THR A 52 7.18 -5.58 4.40
N THR A 53 6.65 -6.29 3.41
CA THR A 53 6.73 -5.90 2.00
C THR A 53 5.54 -5.01 1.65
N ILE A 54 5.83 -3.81 1.13
CA ILE A 54 4.85 -2.76 0.81
C ILE A 54 5.04 -2.27 -0.63
N HIS A 55 4.04 -1.55 -1.16
CA HIS A 55 4.08 -0.97 -2.51
C HIS A 55 3.29 0.35 -2.55
N ALA A 56 3.34 1.07 -3.68
CA ALA A 56 2.62 2.33 -3.89
C ALA A 56 2.89 3.40 -2.80
N ILE A 57 4.18 3.70 -2.57
CA ILE A 57 4.63 4.54 -1.45
C ILE A 57 4.70 6.02 -1.88
N GLU A 58 4.29 6.92 -0.98
CA GLU A 58 4.43 8.36 -1.12
C GLU A 58 5.82 8.85 -0.73
N LEU A 59 6.37 9.83 -1.47
CA LEU A 59 7.66 10.44 -1.12
C LEU A 59 7.52 11.48 0.00
N ARG A 60 6.36 12.14 0.06
CA ARG A 60 6.00 13.14 1.07
C ARG A 60 4.59 12.84 1.54
N PRO A 61 4.25 13.08 2.82
CA PRO A 61 2.90 12.90 3.32
C PRO A 61 1.87 13.62 2.45
N GLY A 62 0.90 12.90 1.89
CA GLY A 62 -0.15 13.44 1.03
C GLY A 62 0.28 13.71 -0.42
N GLY A 63 1.53 13.44 -0.80
CA GLY A 63 2.05 13.65 -2.16
C GLY A 63 1.63 12.60 -3.18
N GLY A 64 0.87 11.59 -2.74
CA GLY A 64 0.45 10.44 -3.53
C GLY A 64 1.58 9.47 -3.85
N ALA A 65 1.20 8.26 -4.27
CA ALA A 65 2.15 7.19 -4.56
C ALA A 65 3.07 7.54 -5.74
N LYS A 66 4.39 7.45 -5.51
CA LYS A 66 5.44 7.65 -6.52
C LYS A 66 6.32 6.42 -6.69
N PHE A 67 6.57 5.66 -5.62
CA PHE A 67 7.45 4.49 -5.66
C PHE A 67 6.68 3.17 -5.72
N ALA A 68 7.31 2.14 -6.29
CA ALA A 68 6.80 0.77 -6.39
C ALA A 68 5.35 0.68 -6.92
N ARG A 69 5.13 1.27 -8.11
CA ARG A 69 3.83 1.29 -8.81
C ARG A 69 3.75 0.34 -10.00
N SER A 70 4.89 -0.14 -10.48
CA SER A 70 4.97 -1.08 -11.60
C SER A 70 4.58 -2.50 -11.15
N ALA A 71 4.30 -3.39 -12.12
CA ALA A 71 4.01 -4.78 -11.80
C ALA A 71 5.20 -5.45 -11.13
N GLY A 72 4.91 -6.23 -10.08
CA GLY A 72 5.92 -6.94 -9.30
C GLY A 72 6.80 -6.03 -8.45
N ALA A 73 6.66 -4.71 -8.54
CA ALA A 73 7.44 -3.80 -7.72
C ALA A 73 6.96 -3.83 -6.28
N SER A 74 7.91 -4.02 -5.38
CA SER A 74 7.68 -4.00 -3.95
C SER A 74 8.91 -3.48 -3.24
N VAL A 75 8.71 -2.97 -2.04
CA VAL A 75 9.73 -2.33 -1.22
C VAL A 75 9.64 -2.98 0.15
N GLN A 76 10.78 -3.22 0.79
CA GLN A 76 10.81 -3.72 2.16
C GLN A 76 11.00 -2.57 3.15
N LEU A 77 10.16 -2.52 4.18
CA LEU A 77 10.34 -1.60 5.30
C LEU A 77 11.42 -2.15 6.25
N LEU A 78 12.59 -1.50 6.31
CA LEU A 78 13.75 -1.99 7.05
C LEU A 78 13.80 -1.47 8.49
N ALA A 79 13.46 -0.21 8.70
CA ALA A 79 13.48 0.43 10.01
C ALA A 79 12.56 1.65 10.05
N LYS A 80 12.18 2.05 11.26
CA LYS A 80 11.45 3.28 11.54
C LYS A 80 12.20 4.01 12.66
N GLU A 81 12.74 5.19 12.36
CA GLU A 81 13.49 6.01 13.32
C GLU A 81 12.91 7.42 13.36
N GLY A 82 12.41 7.81 14.54
CA GLY A 82 11.74 9.09 14.72
C GLY A 82 10.59 9.27 13.72
N THR A 83 10.71 10.27 12.85
CA THR A 83 9.73 10.61 11.81
C THR A 83 10.03 9.99 10.44
N MET A 84 11.15 9.27 10.31
CA MET A 84 11.64 8.72 9.05
C MET A 84 11.53 7.19 9.01
N ALA A 85 11.39 6.64 7.80
CA ALA A 85 11.38 5.21 7.56
C ALA A 85 12.45 4.84 6.53
N HIS A 86 13.20 3.77 6.81
CA HIS A 86 14.19 3.23 5.89
C HIS A 86 13.55 2.17 5.01
N LEU A 87 13.67 2.35 3.69
CA LEU A 87 13.05 1.52 2.68
C LEU A 87 14.10 0.89 1.78
N ARG A 88 14.00 -0.42 1.54
CA ARG A 88 14.80 -1.12 0.53
C ARG A 88 14.06 -1.09 -0.80
N MET A 89 14.59 -0.33 -1.75
CA MET A 89 13.99 -0.14 -3.07
C MET A 89 14.18 -1.39 -3.96
N PRO A 90 13.23 -1.70 -4.86
CA PRO A 90 13.40 -2.70 -5.91
C PRO A 90 14.33 -2.12 -6.98
N SER A 91 15.50 -2.73 -7.18
CA SER A 91 16.48 -2.38 -8.21
C SER A 91 15.96 -2.70 -9.61
#